data_AF-A0A928X1C5-F1
#
_entry.id   AF-A0A928X1C5-F1
#
_cell.length_a   1.000
_cell.length_b   1.000
_cell.length_c   1.000
_cell.angle_alpha   90.00
_cell.angle_beta   90.00
_cell.angle_gamma   90.00
#
_symmetry.space_group_name_H-M   'P 1'
#
loop_
_entity.id
_entity.type
_entity.pdbx_description
1 polymer ?
#
loop_
_entity_poly.entity_id
_entity_poly.type
_entity_poly.pdbx_seq_one_letter_code
_entity_poly.pdbx_strand_id
1 'polypeptide(L)'
;LAEILQQAAHAGENLGCLKVLKRYQRWRRTENWFTLSLTDFLNRSFSNQFLPLVIARRAGIWVLDMVTPLKRLILRLMTGFFGKLPTKAKLPKAK
;
A
#
# COMPACT_ATOMS: atom_id res chain seq x y z
N LEU A 1 7.41 11.13 -3.62
CA LEU A 1 7.90 11.92 -4.77
C LEU A 1 8.54 13.21 -4.30
N ALA A 2 7.81 14.09 -3.59
CA ALA A 2 8.34 15.35 -3.06
C ALA A 2 9.71 15.23 -2.35
N GLU A 3 9.87 14.24 -1.46
CA GLU A 3 11.15 13.99 -0.77
C GLU A 3 12.32 13.68 -1.73
N ILE A 4 12.06 12.88 -2.76
CA ILE A 4 13.08 12.50 -3.76
C ILE A 4 13.42 13.67 -4.67
N LEU A 5 12.42 14.48 -5.05
CA LEU A 5 12.66 15.71 -5.82
C LEU A 5 13.45 16.73 -5.00
N GLN A 6 13.15 16.88 -3.71
CA GLN A 6 13.91 17.77 -2.83
C GLN A 6 15.37 17.32 -2.71
N GLN A 7 15.63 16.03 -2.50
CA GLN A 7 16.98 15.47 -2.48
C GLN A 7 17.73 15.68 -3.81
N ALA A 8 17.05 15.48 -4.94
CA ALA A 8 17.62 15.69 -6.26
C ALA A 8 17.97 17.17 -6.50
N ALA A 9 17.08 18.10 -6.11
CA ALA A 9 17.33 19.53 -6.19
C ALA A 9 18.56 19.95 -5.36
N HIS A 10 18.67 19.48 -4.12
CA HIS A 10 19.84 19.77 -3.26
C HIS A 10 21.15 19.19 -3.80
N ALA A 11 21.08 18.08 -4.55
CA ALA A 11 22.23 17.45 -5.18
C ALA A 11 22.56 18.03 -6.57
N GLY A 12 21.79 19.02 -7.06
CA GLY A 12 21.95 19.56 -8.43
C GLY A 12 21.60 18.56 -9.53
N GLU A 13 20.88 17.48 -9.22
CA GLU A 13 20.47 16.49 -10.22
C GLU A 13 19.31 17.06 -11.08
N ASN A 14 19.30 16.74 -12.38
CA ASN A 14 18.14 17.04 -13.23
C ASN A 14 16.91 16.26 -12.71
N LEU A 15 15.88 16.99 -12.29
CA LEU A 15 14.67 16.45 -11.66
C LEU A 15 13.90 15.46 -12.54
N GLY A 16 13.94 15.65 -13.87
CA GLY A 16 13.27 14.80 -14.85
C GLY A 16 14.09 13.58 -15.28
N CYS A 17 15.33 13.43 -14.80
CA CYS A 17 16.18 12.36 -15.30
C CYS A 17 15.71 10.97 -14.83
N LEU A 18 15.98 9.96 -15.66
CA LEU A 18 15.59 8.58 -15.39
C LEU A 18 16.14 8.05 -14.05
N LYS A 19 17.30 8.53 -13.60
CA LYS A 19 17.91 8.14 -12.31
C LYS A 19 17.03 8.54 -11.12
N VAL A 20 16.48 9.77 -11.13
CA VAL A 20 15.57 10.28 -10.08
C VAL A 20 14.26 9.51 -10.12
N LEU A 21 13.69 9.29 -11.31
CA LEU A 21 12.46 8.51 -11.49
C LEU A 21 12.62 7.05 -11.02
N LYS A 22 13.74 6.38 -11.34
CA LYS A 22 14.06 5.03 -10.84
C LYS A 22 14.22 4.98 -9.32
N ARG A 23 14.66 6.06 -8.68
CA ARG A 23 14.72 6.16 -7.21
C ARG A 23 13.30 6.16 -6.63
N TYR A 24 12.40 6.93 -7.22
CA TYR A 24 10.98 6.95 -6.82
C TYR A 24 10.27 5.62 -7.09
N GLN A 25 10.46 5.05 -8.29
CA GLN A 25 9.89 3.76 -8.65
C GLN A 25 10.31 2.68 -7.65
N ARG A 26 11.60 2.57 -7.31
CA ARG A 26 12.09 1.59 -6.33
C ARG A 26 11.48 1.80 -4.95
N TRP A 27 11.32 3.05 -4.52
CA TRP A 27 10.72 3.38 -3.24
C TRP A 27 9.25 2.93 -3.16
N ARG A 28 8.46 3.14 -4.22
CA ARG A 28 7.03 2.76 -4.27
C ARG A 28 6.77 1.34 -4.76
N ARG A 29 7.76 0.62 -5.29
CA ARG A 29 7.55 -0.65 -6.00
C ARG A 29 6.77 -1.65 -5.17
N THR A 30 7.15 -1.85 -3.92
CA THR A 30 6.53 -2.83 -3.02
C THR A 30 5.09 -2.43 -2.67
N GLU A 31 4.86 -1.17 -2.32
CA GLU A 31 3.52 -0.65 -1.99
C GLU A 31 2.58 -0.77 -3.20
N ASN A 32 3.05 -0.36 -4.38
CA ASN A 32 2.28 -0.47 -5.62
C ASN A 32 1.96 -1.94 -5.96
N TRP A 33 2.93 -2.84 -5.80
CA TRP A 33 2.71 -4.27 -6.02
C TRP A 33 1.64 -4.84 -5.09
N PHE A 34 1.67 -4.46 -3.81
CA PHE A 34 0.68 -4.87 -2.83
C PHE A 34 -0.70 -4.32 -3.13
N THR A 35 -0.82 -3.03 -3.46
CA THR A 35 -2.12 -2.44 -3.82
C THR A 35 -2.70 -3.09 -5.07
N LEU A 36 -1.86 -3.35 -6.09
CA LEU A 36 -2.27 -4.03 -7.31
C LEU A 36 -2.77 -5.45 -7.01
N SER A 37 -2.01 -6.23 -6.24
CA SER A 37 -2.37 -7.61 -5.92
C SER A 37 -3.62 -7.70 -5.06
N LEU A 38 -3.76 -6.81 -4.07
CA LEU A 38 -4.95 -6.74 -3.22
C LEU A 38 -6.19 -6.39 -4.05
N THR A 39 -6.08 -5.41 -4.94
CA THR A 39 -7.19 -4.97 -5.79
C THR A 39 -7.63 -6.08 -6.73
N ASP A 40 -6.68 -6.75 -7.39
CA ASP A 40 -6.98 -7.88 -8.28
C ASP A 40 -7.61 -9.05 -7.52
N PHE A 41 -7.06 -9.39 -6.34
CA PHE A 41 -7.61 -10.42 -5.47
C PHE A 41 -9.05 -10.12 -5.07
N LEU A 42 -9.33 -8.89 -4.62
CA LEU A 42 -10.69 -8.47 -4.25
C LEU A 42 -11.61 -8.55 -5.47
N ASN A 43 -11.20 -8.00 -6.61
CA ASN A 43 -11.99 -8.02 -7.82
C ASN A 43 -12.34 -9.46 -8.25
N ARG A 44 -11.35 -10.35 -8.27
CA ARG A 44 -11.52 -11.75 -8.69
C ARG A 44 -12.32 -12.58 -7.69
N SER A 45 -12.11 -12.36 -6.39
CA SER A 45 -12.87 -13.04 -5.33
C SER A 45 -14.35 -12.62 -5.34
N PHE A 46 -14.64 -11.35 -5.61
CA PHE A 46 -16.01 -10.85 -5.58
C PHE A 46 -16.78 -11.01 -6.88
N SER A 47 -16.10 -10.99 -8.03
CA SER A 47 -16.73 -11.13 -9.35
C SER A 47 -16.96 -12.59 -9.78
N ASN A 48 -16.38 -13.56 -9.07
CA ASN A 48 -16.50 -14.97 -9.42
C ASN A 48 -17.58 -15.70 -8.61
N GLN A 49 -18.30 -16.62 -9.25
CA GLN A 49 -19.41 -17.38 -8.64
C GLN A 49 -19.04 -18.84 -8.29
N PHE A 50 -17.79 -19.24 -8.50
CA PHE A 50 -17.33 -20.58 -8.17
C PHE A 50 -17.55 -20.91 -6.68
N LEU A 51 -18.33 -21.96 -6.40
CA LEU A 51 -18.82 -22.30 -5.06
C LEU A 51 -17.73 -22.30 -3.97
N PRO A 52 -16.57 -22.95 -4.14
CA PRO A 52 -15.49 -22.91 -3.16
C PRO A 52 -14.99 -21.49 -2.83
N LEU A 53 -14.89 -20.61 -3.83
CA LEU A 53 -14.47 -19.22 -3.62
C LEU A 53 -15.52 -18.42 -2.86
N VAL A 54 -16.81 -18.64 -3.15
CA VAL A 54 -17.91 -18.01 -2.43
C VAL A 54 -17.89 -18.41 -0.95
N ILE A 55 -17.67 -19.68 -0.65
CA ILE A 55 -17.55 -20.20 0.73
C ILE A 55 -16.34 -19.57 1.42
N ALA A 56 -15.17 -19.60 0.77
CA ALA A 56 -13.95 -19.01 1.31
C ALA A 56 -14.11 -17.51 1.62
N ARG A 57 -14.75 -16.75 0.73
CA ARG A 57 -15.05 -15.33 0.93
C ARG A 57 -15.96 -15.11 2.14
N ARG A 58 -17.03 -15.89 2.28
CA ARG A 58 -17.96 -15.78 3.42
C ARG A 58 -17.25 -16.09 4.74
N ALA A 59 -16.46 -17.16 4.77
CA ALA A 59 -15.64 -17.51 5.93
C ALA A 59 -14.64 -16.40 6.27
N GLY A 60 -13.98 -15.81 5.27
CA GLY A 60 -13.04 -14.69 5.47
C GLY A 60 -13.69 -13.45 6.08
N ILE A 61 -14.89 -13.08 5.63
CA ILE A 61 -15.66 -11.95 6.21
C ILE A 61 -16.04 -12.27 7.66
N TRP A 62 -16.51 -13.49 7.94
CA TRP A 62 -16.85 -13.90 9.30
C TRP A 62 -15.65 -13.85 10.25
N VAL A 63 -14.48 -14.34 9.81
CA VAL A 63 -13.23 -14.24 10.57
C VAL A 63 -12.84 -12.79 10.82
N LEU A 64 -13.04 -11.89 9.84
CA LEU A 64 -12.77 -10.46 10.01
C LEU A 64 -13.62 -9.80 11.07
N ASP A 65 -14.89 -10.19 11.17
CA ASP A 65 -15.79 -9.64 12.17
C ASP A 65 -15.48 -10.16 13.59
N MET A 66 -15.05 -11.41 13.72
CA MET A 66 -14.67 -11.97 15.02
C MET A 66 -13.31 -11.49 15.52
N VAL A 67 -12.32 -11.35 14.62
CA VAL A 67 -10.93 -11.09 14.98
C VAL A 67 -10.61 -9.59 14.88
N THR A 68 -10.95 -8.85 15.93
CA THR A 68 -10.67 -7.40 16.05
C THR A 68 -9.23 -6.97 15.69
N PRO A 69 -8.14 -7.66 16.11
CA PRO A 69 -6.80 -7.25 15.70
C PRO A 69 -6.55 -7.40 14.20
N LEU A 70 -7.12 -8.44 13.56
CA LEU A 70 -7.05 -8.64 12.11
C LEU A 70 -7.80 -7.52 11.37
N LYS A 71 -9.00 -7.17 11.85
CA LYS A 71 -9.78 -6.04 11.34
C LYS A 71 -8.99 -4.73 11.39
N ARG A 72 -8.33 -4.45 12.53
CA ARG A 72 -7.47 -3.26 12.69
C ARG A 72 -6.27 -3.28 11.74
N LEU A 73 -5.65 -4.44 11.54
CA LEU A 73 -4.54 -4.59 10.60
C LEU A 73 -4.99 -4.27 9.17
N ILE A 74 -6.14 -4.81 8.74
CA ILE A 74 -6.68 -4.57 7.39
C ILE A 74 -7.08 -3.11 7.19
N LEU A 75 -7.70 -2.48 8.19
CA LEU A 75 -7.96 -1.03 8.16
C LEU A 75 -6.65 -0.24 7.98
N ARG A 76 -5.60 -0.55 8.73
CA ARG A 76 -4.28 0.10 8.57
C ARG A 76 -3.70 -0.12 7.17
N LEU A 77 -3.83 -1.32 6.62
CA LEU A 77 -3.42 -1.62 5.24
C LEU A 77 -4.19 -0.77 4.23
N MET A 78 -5.51 -0.67 4.37
CA MET A 78 -6.39 0.08 3.46
C MET A 78 -6.21 1.59 3.54
N THR A 79 -5.88 2.13 4.71
CA THR A 79 -5.62 3.58 4.89
C THR A 79 -4.35 4.07 4.21
N GLY A 80 -3.55 3.19 3.58
CA GLY A 80 -2.34 3.59 2.86
C GLY A 80 -1.16 3.99 3.76
N PHE A 81 -1.27 3.79 5.07
CA PHE A 81 -0.17 3.98 6.02
C PHE A 81 0.82 2.81 6.06
N PHE A 82 0.61 1.80 5.21
CA PHE A 82 1.50 0.66 5.12
C PHE A 82 2.65 0.94 4.14
N GLY A 83 3.89 0.94 4.65
CA GLY A 83 5.09 1.14 3.86
C GLY A 83 6.03 2.23 4.41
N LYS A 84 6.97 2.68 3.57
CA LYS A 84 7.93 3.72 3.97
C LYS A 84 7.28 5.08 3.79
N LEU A 85 6.65 5.58 4.86
CA LEU A 85 6.11 6.93 4.89
C LEU A 85 7.21 7.96 4.60
N PRO A 86 6.96 8.94 3.71
CA PRO A 86 7.90 10.01 3.49
C PRO A 86 8.09 10.79 4.79
N THR A 87 9.28 11.34 4.98
CA THR A 87 9.66 11.98 6.26
C THR A 87 8.67 13.07 6.68
N LYS A 88 8.10 13.80 5.72
CA LYS A 88 7.12 14.86 5.95
C LYS A 88 5.69 14.38 6.28
N ALA A 89 5.36 13.10 6.09
CA ALA A 89 4.04 12.54 6.38
C ALA A 89 3.99 11.77 7.71
N LYS A 90 5.12 11.61 8.41
CA LYS A 90 5.16 11.00 9.73
C LYS A 90 4.57 11.99 10.75
N LEU A 91 3.61 11.53 11.55
CA LEU A 91 3.08 12.32 12.66
C LEU A 91 4.21 12.69 13.63
N PRO A 92 4.21 13.90 14.22
CA PRO A 92 5.17 14.25 15.25
C PRO A 92 5.07 13.22 16.38
N LYS A 93 6.22 12.70 16.85
CA LYS A 93 6.24 11.86 18.05
C LYS A 93 5.65 12.71 19.19
N ALA A 94 4.58 12.23 19.81
CA ALA A 94 4.07 12.83 21.04
C ALA A 94 5.23 12.87 22.04
N LYS A 95 5.48 14.05 22.61
CA LYS A 95 6.44 14.24 23.70
C LYS A 95 5.97 13.51 24.95
#